data_AF-A0A8C3LZW3-F1
#
_entry.id   AF-A0A8C3LZW3-F1
#
_cell.length_a   1.000
_cell.length_b   1.000
_cell.length_c   1.000
_cell.angle_alpha   90.00
_cell.angle_beta   90.00
_cell.angle_gamma   90.00
#
_symmetry.space_group_name_H-M   'P 1'
#
loop_
_entity.id
_entity.type
_entity.pdbx_description
1 polymer ?
#
loop_
_entity_poly.entity_id
_entity_poly.type
_entity_poly.pdbx_seq_one_letter_code
_entity_poly.pdbx_strand_id
1 'polypeptide(L)'
;MAARGGEKEPPDAVHLNRLLCERVRKELRCQRLHTEHSINPLKRVHTVTQKPMSWHDNIEEPADAKFLNIIHQAVLEPTKKYSEPQTESQEIGWNTAPLIDTDRTDRRLFFPRRKTEITEQMAGTGHLKKQ
;
A
#
# COMPACT_ATOMS: atom_id res chain seq x y z
N MET A 1 -60.37 -8.05 19.46
CA MET A 1 -61.32 -8.66 18.49
C MET A 1 -60.68 -8.61 17.12
N ALA A 2 -60.06 -9.70 16.66
CA ALA A 2 -59.51 -9.81 15.31
C ALA A 2 -60.65 -10.02 14.31
N ALA A 3 -60.80 -9.12 13.34
CA ALA A 3 -61.85 -9.23 12.33
C ALA A 3 -61.58 -10.45 11.43
N ARG A 4 -62.61 -11.27 11.27
CA ARG A 4 -62.62 -12.56 10.59
C ARG A 4 -62.38 -12.39 9.08
N GLY A 5 -61.50 -13.21 8.53
CA GLY A 5 -61.26 -13.28 7.08
C GLY A 5 -62.45 -13.91 6.36
N GLY A 6 -63.23 -13.10 5.65
CA GLY A 6 -64.12 -13.56 4.59
C GLY A 6 -63.33 -13.86 3.31
N GLU A 7 -63.86 -14.74 2.46
CA GLU A 7 -63.28 -15.05 1.16
C GLU A 7 -63.12 -13.76 0.34
N LYS A 8 -61.88 -13.43 -0.04
CA LYS A 8 -61.59 -12.24 -0.85
C LYS A 8 -61.98 -12.54 -2.28
N GLU A 9 -62.86 -11.72 -2.85
CA GLU A 9 -63.18 -11.76 -4.27
C GLU A 9 -61.89 -11.70 -5.11
N PRO A 10 -61.83 -12.44 -6.24
CA PRO A 10 -60.65 -12.45 -7.09
C PRO A 10 -60.37 -11.03 -7.58
N PRO A 11 -59.14 -10.51 -7.41
CA PRO A 11 -58.86 -9.12 -7.71
C PRO A 11 -58.97 -8.86 -9.21
N ASP A 12 -59.73 -7.83 -9.58
CA ASP A 12 -59.88 -7.38 -10.96
C ASP A 12 -58.52 -6.95 -11.54
N ALA A 13 -58.06 -7.69 -12.55
CA ALA A 13 -56.77 -7.45 -13.21
C ALA A 13 -56.70 -6.06 -13.86
N VAL A 14 -57.81 -5.53 -14.36
CA VAL A 14 -57.86 -4.19 -14.96
C VAL A 14 -57.66 -3.12 -13.89
N HIS A 15 -58.33 -3.27 -12.74
CA HIS A 15 -58.15 -2.40 -11.59
C HIS A 15 -56.72 -2.41 -11.05
N LEU A 16 -56.11 -3.59 -10.91
CA LEU A 16 -54.72 -3.72 -10.44
C LEU A 16 -53.72 -3.05 -11.39
N ASN A 17 -53.88 -3.22 -12.71
CA ASN A 17 -53.04 -2.56 -13.70
C ASN A 17 -53.17 -1.03 -13.63
N ARG A 18 -54.38 -0.51 -13.40
CA ARG A 18 -54.59 0.93 -13.22
C ARG A 18 -53.84 1.47 -12.00
N LEU A 19 -53.89 0.74 -10.87
CA LEU A 19 -53.14 1.11 -9.66
C LEU A 19 -51.62 1.05 -9.88
N LEU A 20 -51.13 0.05 -10.59
CA LEU A 20 -49.71 -0.08 -10.92
C LEU A 20 -49.23 1.10 -11.77
N CYS A 21 -49.96 1.44 -12.83
CA CYS A 21 -49.66 2.58 -13.69
C CYS A 21 -49.65 3.91 -12.92
N GLU A 22 -50.61 4.11 -12.01
CA GLU A 22 -50.65 5.29 -11.13
C GLU A 22 -49.45 5.35 -10.18
N ARG A 23 -49.03 4.21 -9.62
CA ARG A 23 -47.84 4.13 -8.77
C ARG A 23 -46.57 4.49 -9.55
N VAL A 24 -46.37 3.89 -10.72
CA VAL A 24 -45.21 4.17 -11.58
C VAL A 24 -45.15 5.65 -11.96
N ARG A 25 -46.29 6.26 -12.31
CA ARG A 25 -46.36 7.71 -12.60
C ARG A 25 -45.95 8.57 -11.41
N LYS A 26 -46.38 8.21 -10.19
CA LYS A 26 -46.03 8.96 -8.96
C LYS A 26 -44.55 8.81 -8.61
N GLU A 27 -44.00 7.62 -8.78
CA GLU A 27 -42.58 7.35 -8.53
C GLU A 27 -41.70 8.11 -9.53
N LEU A 28 -42.01 8.04 -10.83
CA LEU A 28 -41.29 8.79 -11.87
C LEU A 28 -41.38 10.31 -11.67
N ARG A 29 -42.52 10.83 -11.20
CA ARG A 29 -42.66 12.26 -10.88
C ARG A 29 -41.74 12.72 -9.75
N CYS A 30 -41.45 11.84 -8.79
CA CYS A 30 -40.60 12.14 -7.64
C CYS A 30 -39.13 11.76 -7.85
N GLN A 31 -38.80 11.04 -8.93
CA GLN A 31 -37.44 10.63 -9.24
C GLN A 31 -36.63 11.84 -9.75
N ARG A 32 -35.81 12.42 -8.87
CA ARG A 32 -34.78 13.38 -9.26
C ARG A 32 -33.50 12.63 -9.61
N LEU A 33 -33.19 12.58 -10.90
CA LEU A 33 -31.93 12.05 -11.38
C LEU A 33 -30.87 13.15 -11.29
N HIS A 34 -29.95 13.01 -10.35
CA HIS A 34 -28.80 13.89 -10.25
C HIS A 34 -27.71 13.35 -11.18
N THR A 35 -27.54 13.98 -12.35
CA THR A 35 -26.46 13.66 -13.31
C THR A 35 -25.14 14.31 -12.94
N GLU A 36 -25.21 15.42 -12.22
CA GLU A 36 -24.06 16.25 -11.88
C GLU A 36 -23.78 16.12 -10.37
N HIS A 37 -22.64 15.53 -10.06
CA HIS A 37 -22.12 15.44 -8.71
C HIS A 37 -20.82 16.23 -8.64
N SER A 38 -20.87 17.43 -8.09
CA SER A 38 -19.67 18.21 -7.77
C SER A 38 -19.22 17.91 -6.35
N ILE A 39 -17.93 17.67 -6.17
CA ILE A 39 -17.34 17.56 -4.84
C ILE A 39 -17.28 18.97 -4.21
N ASN A 40 -17.67 19.09 -2.94
CA ASN A 40 -17.71 20.39 -2.25
C ASN A 40 -16.29 20.98 -2.13
N PRO A 41 -15.99 22.15 -2.73
CA PRO A 41 -14.65 22.74 -2.73
C PRO A 41 -14.18 23.25 -1.36
N LEU A 42 -15.10 23.47 -0.41
CA LEU A 42 -14.80 23.95 0.94
C LEU A 42 -14.54 22.81 1.94
N LYS A 43 -14.72 21.55 1.52
CA LYS A 43 -14.40 20.38 2.34
C LYS A 43 -13.12 19.73 1.83
N ARG A 44 -12.17 19.48 2.73
CA ARG A 44 -10.99 18.67 2.39
C ARG A 44 -11.43 17.27 2.00
N VAL A 45 -11.19 16.94 0.74
CA VAL A 45 -11.44 15.60 0.19
C VAL A 45 -10.15 14.83 0.39
N HIS A 46 -10.19 13.78 1.21
CA HIS A 46 -9.08 12.84 1.29
C HIS A 46 -8.88 12.20 -0.08
N THR A 47 -7.63 11.96 -0.47
CA THR A 47 -7.29 11.25 -1.71
C THR A 47 -8.09 9.95 -1.76
N VAL A 48 -9.13 9.93 -2.60
CA VAL A 48 -9.91 8.72 -2.86
C VAL A 48 -8.99 7.82 -3.65
N THR A 49 -8.60 6.69 -3.05
CA THR A 49 -7.80 5.69 -3.76
C THR A 49 -8.62 5.22 -4.97
N GLN A 50 -8.00 5.29 -6.14
CA GLN A 50 -8.65 4.85 -7.37
C GLN A 50 -8.95 3.36 -7.33
N LYS A 51 -9.85 2.90 -8.20
CA LYS A 51 -10.19 1.49 -8.31
C LYS A 51 -8.93 0.70 -8.68
N PRO A 52 -8.51 -0.31 -7.91
CA PRO A 52 -7.22 -1.00 -8.09
C PRO A 52 -7.04 -1.70 -9.46
N MET A 53 -8.11 -1.81 -10.26
CA MET A 53 -8.12 -2.45 -11.58
C MET A 53 -8.39 -1.44 -12.72
N SER A 54 -8.25 -0.14 -12.45
CA SER A 54 -8.46 0.89 -13.47
C SER A 54 -7.38 0.78 -14.55
N TRP A 55 -7.80 0.64 -15.81
CA TRP A 55 -6.87 0.56 -16.94
C TRP A 55 -6.10 1.87 -17.17
N HIS A 56 -6.61 3.00 -16.67
CA HIS A 56 -6.00 4.32 -16.81
C HIS A 56 -4.76 4.50 -15.94
N ASP A 57 -4.54 3.63 -14.93
CA ASP A 57 -3.35 3.65 -14.08
C ASP A 57 -2.13 2.94 -14.74
N ASN A 58 -2.33 2.25 -15.88
CA ASN A 58 -1.24 1.60 -16.62
C ASN A 58 -0.57 2.53 -17.65
N ILE A 59 -0.94 3.81 -17.67
CA ILE A 59 -0.25 4.79 -18.49
C ILE A 59 1.04 5.12 -17.75
N GLU A 60 2.17 4.58 -18.23
CA GLU A 60 3.50 5.01 -17.81
C GLU A 60 3.71 6.47 -18.23
N GLU A 61 3.21 7.39 -17.41
CA GLU A 61 3.65 8.77 -17.49
C GLU A 61 5.13 8.83 -17.10
N PRO A 62 5.98 9.54 -17.87
CA PRO A 62 7.36 9.71 -17.49
C PRO A 62 7.41 10.38 -16.12
N ALA A 63 7.86 9.63 -15.11
CA ALA A 63 7.91 10.11 -13.74
C ALA A 63 8.62 11.46 -13.67
N ASP A 64 8.02 12.42 -12.94
CA ASP A 64 8.58 13.75 -12.80
C ASP A 64 10.04 13.65 -12.31
N ALA A 65 10.96 14.18 -13.11
CA ALA A 65 12.39 14.15 -12.82
C ALA A 65 12.70 14.79 -11.45
N LYS A 66 11.90 15.77 -11.02
CA LYS A 66 12.03 16.37 -9.68
C LYS A 66 11.71 15.36 -8.58
N PHE A 67 10.66 14.57 -8.76
CA PHE A 67 10.26 13.54 -7.80
C PHE A 67 11.29 12.42 -7.70
N LEU A 68 11.81 11.96 -8.85
CA LEU A 68 12.90 10.97 -8.88
C LEU A 68 14.14 11.49 -8.15
N ASN A 69 14.51 12.75 -8.36
CA ASN A 69 15.64 13.37 -7.67
C ASN A 69 15.45 13.41 -6.16
N ILE A 70 14.23 13.68 -5.66
CA ILE A 70 13.94 13.66 -4.22
C ILE A 70 14.12 12.25 -3.64
N ILE A 71 13.64 11.22 -4.34
CA ILE A 71 13.85 9.83 -3.91
C ILE A 71 15.33 9.49 -3.88
N HIS A 72 16.08 9.84 -4.94
CA HIS A 72 17.52 9.60 -4.99
C HIS A 72 18.24 10.31 -3.85
N GLN A 73 17.91 11.57 -3.58
CA GLN A 73 18.45 12.32 -2.44
C GLN A 73 18.12 11.65 -1.11
N ALA A 74 16.89 11.14 -0.95
CA ALA A 74 16.47 10.44 0.26
C ALA A 74 17.17 9.08 0.47
N VAL A 75 17.70 8.47 -0.58
CA VAL A 75 18.45 7.19 -0.51
C VAL A 75 19.94 7.39 -0.22
N LEU A 76 20.48 8.61 -0.42
CA LEU A 76 21.90 8.89 -0.16
C LEU A 76 22.33 8.56 1.27
N GLU A 77 23.61 8.22 1.42
CA GLU A 77 24.24 8.00 2.72
C GLU A 77 24.18 9.28 3.58
N PRO A 78 24.06 9.17 4.91
CA PRO A 78 24.03 10.33 5.80
C PRO A 78 25.21 11.30 5.59
N THR A 79 26.40 10.78 5.37
CA THR A 79 27.64 11.55 5.11
C THR A 79 27.60 12.35 3.80
N LYS A 80 26.78 11.94 2.84
CA LYS A 80 26.55 12.68 1.58
C LYS A 80 25.42 13.69 1.69
N LYS A 81 24.55 13.54 2.70
CA LYS A 81 23.37 14.41 2.95
C LYS A 81 23.69 15.57 3.88
N TYR A 82 24.47 15.31 4.92
CA TYR A 82 24.76 16.28 5.98
C TYR A 82 26.28 16.42 6.12
N SER A 83 26.75 17.61 6.50
CA SER A 83 28.16 17.85 6.78
C SER A 83 28.61 17.21 8.09
N GLU A 84 27.70 17.11 9.06
CA GLU A 84 27.95 16.66 10.42
C GLU A 84 26.86 15.66 10.86
N PRO A 85 27.18 14.72 11.76
CA PRO A 85 26.21 13.78 12.28
C PRO A 85 25.08 14.53 13.00
N GLN A 86 23.83 14.17 12.69
CA GLN A 86 22.66 14.84 13.27
C GLN A 86 22.18 14.16 14.56
N THR A 87 22.62 12.93 14.80
CA THR A 87 22.25 12.15 15.99
C THR A 87 23.48 11.44 16.56
N GLU A 88 23.47 11.19 17.87
CA GLU A 88 24.56 10.48 18.56
C GLU A 88 24.84 9.10 17.94
N SER A 89 23.79 8.41 17.49
CA SER A 89 23.93 7.13 16.79
C SER A 89 24.67 7.23 15.46
N GLN A 90 24.60 8.37 14.76
CA GLN A 90 25.31 8.60 13.51
C GLN A 90 26.80 8.85 13.75
N GLU A 91 27.20 9.36 14.92
CA GLU A 91 28.60 9.64 15.26
C GLU A 91 29.46 8.37 15.20
N ILE A 92 28.94 7.24 15.70
CA ILE A 92 29.65 5.96 15.80
C ILE A 92 30.10 5.43 14.41
N GLY A 93 29.35 5.76 13.36
CA GLY A 93 29.60 5.30 11.99
C GLY A 93 29.87 6.42 10.99
N TRP A 94 30.14 7.64 11.45
CA TRP A 94 30.28 8.80 10.55
C TRP A 94 31.53 8.70 9.68
N ASN A 95 32.67 8.38 10.31
CA ASN A 95 33.95 8.18 9.63
C ASN A 95 34.31 6.69 9.59
N THR A 96 33.79 5.98 8.59
CA THR A 96 34.04 4.54 8.39
C THR A 96 35.28 4.22 7.58
N ALA A 97 35.91 5.23 6.96
CA ALA A 97 37.14 5.04 6.22
C ALA A 97 38.26 4.57 7.18
N PRO A 98 38.90 3.42 6.92
CA PRO A 98 39.97 2.93 7.77
C PRO A 98 41.16 3.89 7.72
N LEU A 99 41.82 4.10 8.86
CA LEU A 99 42.99 4.98 8.95
C LEU A 99 44.19 4.47 8.12
N ILE A 100 44.24 3.15 7.91
CA ILE A 100 45.28 2.47 7.14
C ILE A 100 44.58 1.70 6.03
N ASP A 101 44.98 1.92 4.79
CA ASP A 101 44.49 1.12 3.68
C ASP A 101 44.91 -0.34 3.89
N THR A 102 43.92 -1.20 4.05
CA THR A 102 44.14 -2.58 4.45
C THR A 102 43.98 -3.46 3.22
N ASP A 103 45.10 -3.82 2.60
CA ASP A 103 45.10 -4.75 1.48
C ASP A 103 44.72 -6.16 1.95
N ARG A 104 43.49 -6.57 1.63
CA ARG A 104 42.95 -7.89 1.98
C ARG A 104 43.51 -9.00 1.07
N THR A 105 44.28 -8.65 0.05
CA THR A 105 44.97 -9.61 -0.82
C THR A 105 46.34 -10.00 -0.28
N ASP A 106 46.97 -9.14 0.52
CA ASP A 106 48.28 -9.41 1.11
C ASP A 106 48.18 -10.49 2.20
N ARG A 107 48.67 -11.68 1.86
CA ARG A 107 48.74 -12.84 2.75
C ARG A 107 49.69 -12.66 3.94
N ARG A 108 50.54 -11.64 3.94
CA ARG A 108 51.46 -11.34 5.04
C ARG A 108 50.79 -10.62 6.20
N LEU A 109 49.72 -9.87 5.91
CA LEU A 109 49.03 -9.03 6.90
C LEU A 109 47.57 -9.44 7.09
N PHE A 110 46.94 -10.08 6.10
CA PHE A 110 45.55 -10.52 6.17
C PHE A 110 45.42 -12.02 6.44
N PHE A 111 45.13 -12.36 7.71
CA PHE A 111 44.92 -13.74 8.19
C PHE A 111 43.47 -14.00 8.61
N PRO A 112 42.50 -14.07 7.68
CA PRO A 112 41.12 -14.35 8.03
C PRO A 112 40.97 -15.78 8.54
N ARG A 113 40.14 -15.99 9.56
CA ARG A 113 39.75 -17.33 9.97
C ARG A 113 38.97 -17.99 8.83
N ARG A 114 39.48 -19.12 8.34
CA ARG A 114 38.81 -19.93 7.32
C ARG A 114 38.23 -21.17 7.99
N LYS A 115 37.00 -21.50 7.63
CA LYS A 115 36.44 -22.80 7.97
C LYS A 115 37.11 -23.85 7.08
N THR A 116 37.43 -24.97 7.71
CA THR A 116 37.89 -26.20 7.06
C THR A 116 36.81 -27.26 7.19
N GLU A 117 36.88 -28.28 6.35
CA GLU A 117 35.93 -29.39 6.36
C GLU A 117 35.74 -30.01 7.76
N ILE A 118 36.84 -30.21 8.49
CA ILE A 118 36.81 -30.74 9.87
C ILE A 118 36.03 -29.80 10.80
N THR A 119 36.28 -28.48 10.74
CA THR A 119 35.57 -27.53 11.59
C THR A 119 34.08 -27.42 11.26
N GLU A 120 33.69 -27.67 10.00
CA GLU A 120 32.30 -27.71 9.59
C GLU A 120 31.59 -28.98 10.06
N GLN A 121 32.23 -30.15 9.91
CA GLN A 121 31.71 -31.43 10.41
C GLN A 121 31.56 -31.42 11.94
N MET A 122 32.53 -30.88 12.67
CA MET A 122 32.48 -30.78 14.13
C MET A 122 31.36 -29.81 14.59
N ALA A 123 31.12 -28.72 13.87
CA ALA A 123 30.02 -27.80 14.16
C ALA A 123 28.65 -28.45 13.93
N GLY A 124 28.49 -29.20 12.83
CA GLY A 124 27.25 -29.91 12.50
C GLY A 124 26.93 -31.03 13.50
N THR A 125 27.91 -31.87 13.83
CA THR A 125 27.73 -32.96 14.82
C THR A 125 27.45 -32.44 16.23
N GLY A 126 27.99 -31.28 16.60
CA GLY A 126 27.68 -30.61 17.86
C GLY A 126 26.24 -30.11 17.99
N HIS A 127 25.56 -29.80 16.88
CA HIS A 127 24.14 -29.41 16.88
C HIS A 127 23.22 -30.63 17.00
N LEU A 128 23.58 -31.78 16.40
CA LEU A 128 22.81 -33.03 16.52
C LEU A 128 22.83 -33.63 17.93
N LYS A 129 23.89 -33.40 18.73
CA LYS A 129 23.98 -33.90 20.12
C LYS A 129 23.13 -33.12 21.13
N LYS A 130 22.51 -32.01 20.73
CA LYS A 130 21.69 -31.15 21.60
C LYS A 130 20.18 -31.28 21.37
N GLN A 131 19.75 -32.14 20.43
CA GLN A 131 18.37 -32.59 20.27
C GLN A 131 18.18 -33.92 20.96
#